data_AF-A0AAW6UV73-F1
#
_entry.id   AF-A0AAW6UV73-F1
#
_cell.length_a   1.000
_cell.length_b   1.000
_cell.length_c   1.000
_cell.angle_alpha   90.00
_cell.angle_beta   90.00
_cell.angle_gamma   90.00
#
_symmetry.space_group_name_H-M   'P 1'
#
loop_
_entity.id
_entity.type
_entity.pdbx_description
1 polymer ?
#
loop_
_entity_poly.entity_id
_entity_poly.type
_entity_poly.pdbx_seq_one_letter_code
_entity_poly.pdbx_strand_id
1 'polypeptide(L)'
;MYSIGLGFQTVDGNYDFSLITGIPARYFIDWTQGLFNKQDEDSYYLNMKYKLDAVVAGLDIGYRYIYGENFKTAGKDNREIKRDIVLNYTVQ
;
A
#
# COMPACT_ATOMS: atom_id res chain seq x y z
N MET A 1 18.36 11.61 -2.17
CA MET A 1 17.44 11.28 -3.29
C MET A 1 16.03 11.13 -2.73
N TYR A 2 15.04 11.78 -3.34
CA TYR A 2 13.63 11.65 -2.94
C TYR A 2 12.82 10.97 -4.05
N SER A 3 11.77 10.24 -3.68
CA SER A 3 10.85 9.59 -4.60
C SER A 3 9.42 9.76 -4.07
N ILE A 4 8.51 10.09 -4.96
CA ILE A 4 7.07 10.13 -4.71
C ILE A 4 6.41 9.22 -5.75
N GLY A 5 5.53 8.35 -5.29
CA GLY A 5 4.67 7.50 -6.11
C GLY A 5 3.21 7.73 -5.76
N LEU A 6 2.38 7.85 -6.79
CA LEU A 6 0.92 7.90 -6.68
C LEU A 6 0.33 6.72 -7.43
N GLY A 7 -0.75 6.16 -6.93
CA GLY A 7 -1.42 5.02 -7.55
C GLY A 7 -2.92 5.00 -7.29
N PHE A 8 -3.62 4.32 -8.19
CA PHE A 8 -5.04 4.02 -8.08
C PHE A 8 -5.28 2.56 -8.46
N GLN A 9 -6.08 1.85 -7.69
CA GLN A 9 -6.50 0.47 -7.94
C GLN A 9 -8.00 0.37 -7.74
N THR A 10 -8.67 -0.42 -8.58
CA THR A 10 -10.08 -0.78 -8.42
C THR A 10 -10.23 -2.29 -8.52
N VAL A 11 -11.24 -2.84 -7.87
CA VAL A 11 -11.60 -4.26 -7.94
C VAL A 11 -13.05 -4.38 -8.39
N ASP A 12 -13.22 -4.68 -9.68
CA ASP A 12 -14.54 -4.89 -10.26
C ASP A 12 -14.94 -6.38 -10.23
N GLY A 13 -16.20 -6.64 -9.90
CA GLY A 13 -16.78 -7.98 -10.01
C GLY A 13 -17.77 -8.30 -8.89
N ASN A 14 -18.18 -9.56 -8.83
CA ASN A 14 -19.14 -10.03 -7.82
C ASN A 14 -18.47 -10.59 -6.55
N TYR A 15 -17.14 -10.54 -6.46
CA TYR A 15 -16.35 -11.13 -5.39
C TYR A 15 -15.06 -10.34 -5.16
N ASP A 16 -14.47 -10.51 -3.99
CA ASP A 16 -13.11 -10.06 -3.69
C ASP A 16 -12.10 -10.64 -4.69
N PHE A 17 -11.05 -9.89 -4.98
CA PHE A 17 -9.93 -10.41 -5.76
C PHE A 17 -9.29 -11.59 -5.01
N SER A 18 -9.31 -12.76 -5.65
CA SER A 18 -8.88 -14.01 -5.03
C SER A 18 -7.36 -14.10 -4.87
N LEU A 19 -6.92 -14.58 -3.70
CA LEU A 19 -5.52 -14.76 -3.38
C LEU A 19 -5.21 -16.23 -3.09
N ILE A 20 -4.03 -16.68 -3.51
CA ILE A 20 -3.52 -17.98 -3.10
C ILE A 20 -2.89 -17.82 -1.71
N THR A 21 -3.40 -18.57 -0.72
CA THR A 21 -2.93 -18.52 0.66
C THR A 21 -1.42 -18.64 0.76
N GLY A 22 -0.79 -17.67 1.46
CA GLY A 22 0.66 -17.64 1.68
C GLY A 22 1.49 -17.11 0.50
N ILE A 23 0.88 -16.78 -0.65
CA ILE A 23 1.58 -16.28 -1.83
C ILE A 23 1.29 -14.78 -2.03
N PRO A 24 2.32 -13.91 -2.06
CA PRO A 24 2.16 -12.51 -2.39
C PRO A 24 1.66 -12.27 -3.83
N ALA A 25 0.63 -11.45 -4.01
CA ALA A 25 0.20 -10.97 -5.34
C ALA A 25 1.06 -9.77 -5.78
N ARG A 26 2.30 -10.06 -6.20
CA ARG A 26 3.30 -9.03 -6.57
C ARG A 26 2.96 -8.19 -7.80
N TYR A 27 1.91 -8.54 -8.54
CA TYR A 27 1.42 -7.76 -9.68
C TYR A 27 0.47 -6.63 -9.29
N PHE A 28 0.07 -6.54 -8.02
CA PHE A 28 -0.61 -5.36 -7.50
C PHE A 28 0.35 -4.17 -7.56
N ILE A 29 -0.19 -2.99 -7.83
CA ILE A 29 0.60 -1.76 -7.88
C ILE A 29 1.33 -1.48 -6.57
N ASP A 30 0.76 -1.95 -5.45
CA ASP A 30 1.38 -1.89 -4.13
C ASP A 30 0.88 -3.06 -3.26
N TRP A 31 1.60 -4.18 -3.32
CA TRP A 31 1.33 -5.32 -2.45
C TRP A 31 1.66 -4.98 -0.98
N THR A 32 0.66 -5.03 -0.11
CA THR A 32 0.82 -4.83 1.33
C THR A 32 -0.04 -5.82 2.14
N GLN A 33 0.17 -5.89 3.46
CA GLN A 33 -0.68 -6.66 4.38
C GLN A 33 -2.17 -6.23 4.39
N GLY A 34 -2.47 -4.96 4.09
CA GLY A 34 -3.82 -4.50 3.79
C GLY A 34 -3.93 -4.58 2.28
N LEU A 35 -4.68 -5.55 1.79
CA LEU A 35 -4.60 -6.00 0.41
C LEU A 35 -5.40 -5.13 -0.55
N PHE A 36 -6.34 -4.33 -0.01
CA PHE A 36 -7.20 -3.43 -0.79
C PHE A 36 -7.82 -4.16 -1.99
N ASN A 37 -8.34 -5.36 -1.71
CA ASN A 37 -8.71 -6.38 -2.69
C ASN A 37 -10.19 -6.79 -2.58
N LYS A 38 -10.99 -6.07 -1.80
CA LYS A 38 -12.41 -6.42 -1.59
C LYS A 38 -13.22 -6.08 -2.83
N GLN A 39 -14.35 -6.73 -2.96
CA GLN A 39 -15.32 -6.44 -4.01
C GLN A 39 -15.68 -4.95 -4.03
N ASP A 40 -15.66 -4.35 -5.22
CA ASP A 40 -15.98 -2.94 -5.51
C ASP A 40 -15.04 -1.93 -4.81
N GLU A 41 -13.90 -2.38 -4.29
CA GLU A 41 -12.97 -1.52 -3.55
C GLU A 41 -12.14 -0.63 -4.50
N ASP A 42 -12.29 0.67 -4.34
CA ASP A 42 -11.44 1.69 -4.94
C ASP A 42 -10.37 2.11 -3.95
N SER A 43 -9.11 2.20 -4.38
CA SER A 43 -7.98 2.46 -3.49
C SER A 43 -6.96 3.43 -4.07
N TYR A 44 -6.52 4.35 -3.22
CA TYR A 44 -5.62 5.44 -3.55
C TYR A 44 -4.32 5.31 -2.77
N TYR A 45 -3.20 5.42 -3.47
CA TYR A 45 -1.87 5.10 -2.93
C TYR A 45 -0.97 6.33 -2.99
N LEU A 46 -0.28 6.61 -1.89
CA LEU A 46 0.82 7.56 -1.80
C LEU A 46 2.02 6.85 -1.18
N ASN A 47 3.13 6.84 -1.91
CA ASN A 47 4.41 6.34 -1.46
C ASN A 47 5.44 7.47 -1.49
N MET A 48 6.17 7.67 -0.40
CA MET A 48 7.25 8.64 -0.31
C MET A 48 8.50 7.94 0.23
N LYS A 49 9.65 8.17 -0.41
CA LYS A 49 10.94 7.68 0.07
C LYS A 49 11.97 8.79 0.05
N TYR A 50 12.80 8.85 1.08
CA TYR A 50 13.90 9.80 1.20
C TYR A 50 15.16 9.11 1.72
N LYS A 51 16.28 9.34 1.03
CA LYS A 51 17.62 8.96 1.51
C LYS A 51 18.19 10.09 2.37
N LEU A 52 18.52 9.78 3.62
CA LEU A 52 19.02 10.70 4.63
C LEU A 52 20.55 10.77 4.68
N ASP A 53 21.26 10.34 3.62
CA ASP A 53 22.72 10.23 3.60
C ASP A 53 23.47 11.51 4.01
N ALA A 54 22.89 12.68 3.75
CA ALA A 54 23.46 13.98 4.14
C ALA A 54 23.42 14.25 5.66
N VAL A 55 22.59 13.53 6.40
CA VAL A 55 22.41 13.66 7.86
C VAL A 55 22.93 12.42 8.59
N VAL A 56 22.54 11.24 8.12
CA VAL A 56 22.97 9.93 8.62
C VAL A 56 23.26 9.04 7.41
N ALA A 57 24.54 8.82 7.13
CA ALA A 57 24.98 7.98 6.02
C ALA A 57 24.39 6.58 6.13
N GLY A 58 23.77 6.08 5.06
CA GLY A 58 23.18 4.74 4.99
C GLY A 58 21.75 4.63 5.53
N LEU A 59 21.13 5.72 5.98
CA LEU A 59 19.73 5.75 6.46
C LEU A 59 18.75 6.12 5.33
N ASP A 60 17.75 5.27 5.12
CA ASP A 60 16.60 5.51 4.25
C ASP A 60 15.31 5.52 5.08
N ILE A 61 14.43 6.50 4.84
CA ILE A 61 13.06 6.53 5.37
C ILE A 61 12.04 6.42 4.24
N GLY A 62 11.01 5.62 4.45
CA GLY A 62 9.86 5.48 3.59
C GLY A 62 8.58 5.71 4.37
N TYR A 63 7.60 6.32 3.73
CA TYR A 63 6.23 6.47 4.21
C TYR A 63 5.26 6.05 3.13
N ARG A 64 4.25 5.29 3.52
CA ARG A 64 3.15 4.85 2.65
C ARG A 64 1.83 5.19 3.29
N TYR A 65 0.90 5.66 2.47
CA TYR A 65 -0.48 5.91 2.85
C TYR A 65 -1.40 5.32 1.78
N ILE A 66 -2.37 4.52 2.22
CA ILE A 66 -3.39 3.94 1.35
C ILE A 66 -4.76 4.22 1.97
N TYR A 67 -5.69 4.67 1.13
CA TYR A 67 -7.10 4.86 1.48
C TYR A 67 -7.95 4.02 0.54
N GLY A 68 -8.78 3.16 1.09
CA GLY A 68 -9.72 2.30 0.37
C GLY A 68 -11.17 2.67 0.71
N GLU A 69 -12.04 2.68 -0.29
CA GLU A 69 -13.46 2.97 -0.16
C GLU A 69 -14.31 2.18 -1.18
N ASN A 70 -15.61 2.46 -1.25
CA ASN A 70 -16.58 1.85 -2.17
C ASN A 70 -16.87 0.36 -1.97
N PHE A 71 -16.31 -0.28 -0.94
CA PHE A 71 -16.64 -1.65 -0.55
C PHE A 71 -17.64 -1.71 0.60
N LYS A 72 -18.20 -2.92 0.82
CA LYS A 72 -19.11 -3.20 1.93
C LYS A 72 -18.51 -4.15 2.94
N THR A 73 -18.83 -3.96 4.22
CA THR A 73 -18.55 -4.90 5.30
C THR A 73 -19.84 -5.21 6.02
N ALA A 74 -20.22 -6.49 6.09
CA ALA A 74 -21.51 -6.94 6.63
C ALA A 74 -22.71 -6.16 6.05
N GLY A 75 -22.67 -5.87 4.74
CA GLY A 75 -23.72 -5.18 4.00
C GLY A 75 -23.76 -3.66 4.14
N LYS A 76 -22.82 -3.05 4.87
CA LYS A 76 -22.73 -1.59 5.05
C LYS A 76 -21.51 -1.03 4.34
N ASP A 77 -21.65 0.16 3.78
CA ASP A 77 -20.53 0.89 3.17
C ASP A 77 -19.41 1.08 4.20
N ASN A 78 -18.18 0.87 3.76
CA ASN A 78 -17.02 0.92 4.61
C ASN A 78 -15.84 1.58 3.91
N ARG A 79 -14.83 1.92 4.70
CA ARG A 79 -13.57 2.50 4.26
C ARG A 79 -12.45 2.01 5.15
N GLU A 80 -11.26 1.91 4.59
CA GLU A 80 -10.06 1.52 5.33
C GLU A 80 -8.88 2.41 5.01
N ILE A 81 -7.99 2.57 5.99
CA ILE A 81 -6.76 3.34 5.85
C ILE A 81 -5.62 2.46 6.33
N LYS A 82 -4.53 2.45 5.57
CA LYS A 82 -3.27 1.86 6.00
C LYS A 82 -2.13 2.86 5.87
N ARG A 83 -1.23 2.83 6.86
CA ARG A 83 -0.03 3.66 6.91
C ARG A 83 1.16 2.80 7.29
N ASP A 84 2.21 2.85 6.48
CA ASP A 84 3.47 2.17 6.78
C ASP A 84 4.60 3.20 6.91
N ILE A 85 5.46 3.01 7.90
CA ILE A 85 6.74 3.72 8.04
C ILE A 85 7.83 2.67 7.94
N VAL A 86 8.75 2.85 6.99
CA VAL A 86 9.85 1.92 6.75
C VAL A 86 11.16 2.63 7.00
N LEU A 87 11.98 2.09 7.89
CA LEU A 87 13.32 2.58 8.17
C LEU A 87 14.32 1.50 7.76
N ASN A 88 15.29 1.87 6.92
CA ASN A 88 16.39 0.97 6.55
C ASN A 88 17.71 1.65 6.87
N TYR A 89 18.63 0.92 7.49
CA TYR A 89 19.98 1.38 7.77
C TYR A 89 20.99 0.37 7.24
N THR A 90 21.93 0.84 6.42
CA THR A 90 23.01 0.02 5.87
C THR A 90 24.32 0.36 6.57
N VAL A 91 24.91 -0.62 7.27
CA VAL A 91 26.26 -0.49 7.84
C VAL A 91 27.27 -0.70 6.72
N GLN A 92 28.26 0.19 6.63
CA GLN A 92 29.38 0.10 5.69
C GLN A 92 30.61 -0.51 6.35
#